data_AF-A0AAP0RRQ1-F1
#
_entry.id   AF-A0AAP0RRQ1-F1
#
_cell.length_a   1.000
_cell.length_b   1.000
_cell.length_c   1.000
_cell.angle_alpha   90.00
_cell.angle_beta   90.00
_cell.angle_gamma   90.00
#
_symmetry.space_group_name_H-M   'P 1'
#
loop_
_entity.id
_entity.type
_entity.pdbx_description
1 polymer ?
#
loop_
_entity_poly.entity_id
_entity_poly.type
_entity_poly.pdbx_seq_one_letter_code
_entity_poly.pdbx_strand_id
1 'polypeptide(L)'
;MSSRSVRRQLGHGLLSSLKYTFKIDRRNSPVRPTRGYAFVSTSQIGGLVPDNRSLRFLRQEFDLRYAVPLGFGHAALNFGISSGVLFPWGSGFLNRPSSLPERFFLGGNSSPVCTLGGPTTLLGFKLRGLGPTEPRRQSNKSNDEDSETGRDVLGGDLAVTGFADLSFDLPLRLFRESGIHGHAFACAGNVTELTVNGFRNFSFKKFMDSFRSSVGLGIIVPTKLFRMEVNYCYILKQFDHDRGKSGVQFSFSSPL
;
A
#
# COMPACT_ATOMS: atom_id res chain seq x y z
N MET A 1 5.29 -22.18 13.97
CA MET A 1 6.60 -21.51 14.15
C MET A 1 6.87 -20.57 12.97
N SER A 2 7.61 -19.47 13.12
CA SER A 2 7.88 -18.54 12.00
C SER A 2 8.61 -19.20 10.82
N SER A 3 8.38 -18.66 9.62
CA SER A 3 9.00 -19.04 8.34
C SER A 3 10.52 -18.87 8.34
N ARG A 4 11.21 -19.50 7.36
CA ARG A 4 12.68 -19.48 7.31
C ARG A 4 13.20 -18.08 7.02
N SER A 5 12.54 -17.34 6.12
CA SER A 5 12.96 -15.98 5.75
C SER A 5 12.83 -15.00 6.92
N VAL A 6 11.73 -15.07 7.69
CA VAL A 6 11.56 -14.24 8.90
C VAL A 6 12.62 -14.57 9.94
N ARG A 7 12.90 -15.85 10.18
CA ARG A 7 13.92 -16.26 11.16
C ARG A 7 15.34 -15.84 10.78
N ARG A 8 15.67 -15.84 9.48
CA ARG A 8 16.98 -15.40 8.99
C ARG A 8 17.25 -13.92 9.29
N GLN A 9 16.20 -13.13 9.52
CA GLN A 9 16.31 -11.72 9.87
C GLN A 9 16.32 -11.46 11.39
N LEU A 10 16.29 -12.50 12.22
CA LEU A 10 16.47 -12.34 13.66
C LEU A 10 17.88 -11.84 13.94
N GLY A 11 17.97 -10.76 14.71
CA GLY A 11 19.23 -10.15 15.11
C GLY A 11 19.08 -8.66 15.36
N HIS A 12 20.22 -7.99 15.47
CA HIS A 12 20.29 -6.53 15.64
C HIS A 12 20.79 -5.90 14.35
N GLY A 13 20.14 -4.82 13.93
CA GLY A 13 20.58 -3.97 12.82
C GLY A 13 20.58 -2.51 13.26
N LEU A 14 21.59 -1.75 12.81
CA LEU A 14 21.65 -0.31 13.03
C LEU A 14 21.04 0.40 11.82
N LEU A 15 19.97 1.16 12.03
CA LEU A 15 19.40 2.02 10.99
C LEU A 15 19.97 3.43 11.12
N SER A 16 20.88 3.78 10.22
CA SER A 16 21.31 5.17 10.00
C SER A 16 20.87 5.56 8.61
N SER A 17 19.94 6.51 8.48
CA SER A 17 19.39 6.88 7.17
C SER A 17 19.15 8.39 7.03
N LEU A 18 19.32 8.90 5.82
CA LEU A 18 18.90 10.23 5.41
C LEU A 18 17.70 10.09 4.49
N LYS A 19 16.63 10.81 4.82
CA LYS A 19 15.37 10.83 4.06
C LYS A 19 15.14 12.24 3.54
N TYR A 20 14.94 12.36 2.25
CA TYR A 20 14.56 13.59 1.56
C TYR A 20 13.19 13.40 0.91
N THR A 21 12.28 14.34 1.15
CA THR A 21 10.93 14.33 0.59
C THR A 21 10.68 15.61 -0.18
N PHE A 22 10.47 15.48 -1.48
CA PHE A 22 9.99 16.55 -2.35
C PHE A 22 8.48 16.45 -2.50
N LYS A 23 7.75 17.52 -2.17
CA LYS A 23 6.27 17.54 -2.22
C LYS A 23 5.78 18.80 -2.94
N ILE A 24 4.94 18.60 -3.94
CA ILE A 24 4.13 19.63 -4.57
C ILE A 24 2.66 19.22 -4.40
N ASP A 25 1.88 20.01 -3.69
CA ASP A 25 0.42 19.80 -3.59
C ASP A 25 -0.30 21.05 -4.10
N ARG A 26 -0.93 20.93 -5.25
CA ARG A 26 -1.73 21.98 -5.91
C ARG A 26 -3.21 21.60 -5.96
N ARG A 27 -3.64 20.63 -5.13
CA ARG A 27 -5.06 20.27 -4.98
C ARG A 27 -5.79 21.38 -4.23
N ASN A 28 -7.07 21.55 -4.55
CA ASN A 28 -7.93 22.53 -3.87
C ASN A 28 -8.23 22.17 -2.41
N SER A 29 -8.26 20.88 -2.07
CA SER A 29 -8.42 20.39 -0.70
C SER A 29 -7.66 19.06 -0.55
N PRO A 30 -6.94 18.85 0.57
CA PRO A 30 -6.25 17.58 0.83
C PRO A 30 -7.22 16.45 1.23
N VAL A 31 -8.38 16.79 1.78
CA VAL A 31 -9.36 15.82 2.34
C VAL A 31 -10.38 15.38 1.30
N ARG A 32 -10.87 16.32 0.48
CA ARG A 32 -11.78 16.05 -0.64
C ARG A 32 -11.28 16.81 -1.87
N PRO A 33 -10.28 16.27 -2.57
CA PRO A 33 -9.79 16.89 -3.80
C PRO A 33 -10.92 16.87 -4.84
N THR A 34 -11.19 18.03 -5.44
CA THR A 34 -12.09 18.15 -6.59
C THR A 34 -11.40 18.72 -7.83
N ARG A 35 -10.27 19.42 -7.64
CA ARG A 35 -9.46 19.94 -8.73
C ARG A 35 -8.00 20.02 -8.32
N GLY A 36 -7.11 19.71 -9.27
CA GLY A 36 -5.67 19.95 -9.15
C GLY A 36 -4.88 18.65 -9.12
N TYR A 37 -3.61 18.75 -8.72
CA TYR A 37 -2.70 17.62 -8.71
C TYR A 37 -1.77 17.68 -7.51
N ALA A 38 -1.27 16.52 -7.10
CA ALA A 38 -0.22 16.41 -6.10
C ALA A 38 0.84 15.42 -6.57
N PHE A 39 2.09 15.76 -6.30
CA PHE A 39 3.24 14.92 -6.57
C PHE A 39 4.14 14.88 -5.33
N VAL A 40 4.51 13.67 -4.92
CA VAL A 40 5.47 13.44 -3.83
C VAL A 40 6.53 12.47 -4.33
N SER A 41 7.79 12.85 -4.16
CA SER A 41 8.95 11.99 -4.38
C SER A 41 9.74 11.90 -3.09
N THR A 42 9.89 10.69 -2.57
CA THR A 42 10.64 10.44 -1.33
C THR A 42 11.84 9.56 -1.64
N SER A 43 13.03 10.07 -1.36
CA SER A 43 14.31 9.37 -1.49
C SER A 43 14.89 9.12 -0.12
N GLN A 44 15.23 7.88 0.20
CA GLN A 44 15.84 7.51 1.48
C GLN A 44 17.06 6.64 1.22
N ILE A 45 18.18 7.05 1.80
CA ILE A 45 19.42 6.27 1.78
C ILE A 45 19.75 5.85 3.21
N GLY A 46 19.77 4.55 3.45
CA GLY A 46 20.22 3.92 4.69
C GLY A 46 21.65 3.44 4.58
N GLY A 47 22.37 3.36 5.69
CA GLY A 47 23.73 2.84 5.74
C GLY A 47 24.83 3.89 5.83
N LEU A 48 24.53 5.09 6.33
CA LEU A 48 25.46 6.23 6.31
C LEU A 48 26.61 6.12 7.31
N VAL A 49 26.37 5.45 8.44
CA VAL A 49 27.40 5.17 9.44
C VAL A 49 28.21 3.94 9.00
N PRO A 50 29.56 4.00 9.05
CA PRO A 50 30.45 2.88 8.68
C PRO A 50 30.46 1.78 9.75
N ASP A 51 29.29 1.22 10.04
CA ASP A 51 29.11 0.03 10.89
C ASP A 51 28.78 -1.18 10.01
N ASN A 52 29.34 -2.33 10.35
CA ASN A 52 29.08 -3.61 9.71
C ASN A 52 27.64 -4.10 9.94
N ARG A 53 26.98 -3.62 10.99
CA ARG A 53 25.56 -3.89 11.28
C ARG A 53 24.60 -2.89 10.64
N SER A 54 25.13 -1.92 9.89
CA SER A 54 24.31 -0.88 9.29
C SER A 54 23.43 -1.42 8.15
N LEU A 55 22.15 -1.06 8.17
CA LEU A 55 21.22 -1.42 7.11
C LEU A 55 21.44 -0.52 5.89
N ARG A 56 22.07 -1.07 4.85
CA ARG A 56 22.39 -0.37 3.59
C ARG A 56 21.30 -0.59 2.56
N PHE A 57 20.50 0.43 2.32
CA PHE A 57 19.48 0.42 1.27
C PHE A 57 19.28 1.80 0.66
N LEU A 58 18.80 1.83 -0.57
CA LEU A 58 18.24 2.97 -1.26
C LEU A 58 16.76 2.68 -1.46
N ARG A 59 15.90 3.56 -0.97
CA ARG A 59 14.46 3.48 -1.10
C ARG A 59 13.97 4.72 -1.83
N GLN A 60 13.22 4.50 -2.90
CA GLN A 60 12.64 5.55 -3.70
C GLN A 60 11.14 5.32 -3.80
N GLU A 61 10.36 6.35 -3.50
CA GLU A 61 8.91 6.34 -3.60
C GLU A 61 8.44 7.51 -4.45
N PHE A 62 7.47 7.25 -5.32
CA PHE A 62 6.78 8.24 -6.12
C PHE A 62 5.29 8.11 -5.90
N ASP A 63 4.63 9.24 -5.72
CA ASP A 63 3.19 9.31 -5.54
C ASP A 63 2.62 10.47 -6.36
N LEU A 64 1.77 10.15 -7.33
CA LEU A 64 1.13 11.10 -8.23
C LEU A 64 -0.40 11.00 -8.06
N ARG A 65 -1.04 12.14 -7.79
CA ARG A 65 -2.49 12.27 -7.66
C ARG A 65 -3.01 13.37 -8.56
N TYR A 66 -4.19 13.17 -9.12
CA TYR A 66 -4.86 14.16 -9.94
C TYR A 66 -6.37 14.12 -9.68
N ALA A 67 -7.01 15.29 -9.65
CA ALA A 67 -8.42 15.46 -9.38
C ALA A 67 -9.05 16.29 -10.50
N VAL A 68 -10.10 15.74 -11.14
CA VAL A 68 -10.84 16.35 -12.24
C VAL A 68 -12.30 16.58 -11.83
N PRO A 69 -12.80 17.81 -11.90
CA PRO A 69 -14.22 18.07 -11.67
C PRO A 69 -15.02 17.59 -12.88
N LEU A 70 -16.09 16.83 -12.65
CA LEU A 70 -16.95 16.29 -13.71
C LEU A 70 -18.11 17.22 -14.10
N GLY A 71 -18.22 18.39 -13.45
CA GLY A 71 -19.16 19.46 -13.82
C GLY A 71 -20.62 19.23 -13.41
N PHE A 72 -21.01 18.01 -13.03
CA PHE A 72 -22.34 17.70 -12.49
C PHE A 72 -22.28 17.31 -11.00
N GLY A 73 -23.28 17.70 -10.21
CA GLY A 73 -23.49 17.19 -8.84
C GLY A 73 -22.31 17.35 -7.86
N HIS A 74 -21.45 18.35 -8.07
CA HIS A 74 -20.18 18.51 -7.33
C HIS A 74 -19.31 17.24 -7.36
N ALA A 75 -19.44 16.46 -8.43
CA ALA A 75 -18.70 15.23 -8.64
C ALA A 75 -17.27 15.52 -9.08
N ALA A 76 -16.34 14.74 -8.55
CA ALA A 76 -14.93 14.81 -8.92
C ALA A 76 -14.36 13.41 -9.06
N LEU A 77 -13.63 13.22 -10.16
CA LEU A 77 -12.86 12.02 -10.45
C LEU A 77 -11.42 12.24 -9.98
N ASN A 78 -11.03 11.47 -8.97
CA ASN A 78 -9.68 11.38 -8.46
C ASN A 78 -9.00 10.16 -9.07
N PHE A 79 -7.79 10.32 -9.57
CA PHE A 79 -6.96 9.19 -9.94
C PHE A 79 -5.57 9.37 -9.36
N GLY A 80 -4.89 8.26 -9.14
CA GLY A 80 -3.50 8.33 -8.76
C GLY A 80 -2.77 7.03 -8.85
N ILE A 81 -1.46 7.17 -8.92
CA ILE A 81 -0.50 6.10 -9.11
C ILE A 81 0.61 6.36 -8.12
N SER A 82 0.96 5.31 -7.39
CA SER A 82 2.03 5.33 -6.44
C SER A 82 2.93 4.11 -6.65
N SER A 83 4.23 4.32 -6.58
CA SER A 83 5.23 3.30 -6.79
C SER A 83 6.36 3.45 -5.80
N GLY A 84 6.97 2.32 -5.43
CA GLY A 84 8.04 2.27 -4.45
C GLY A 84 9.01 1.19 -4.84
N VAL A 85 10.30 1.51 -4.78
CA VAL A 85 11.37 0.56 -5.02
C VAL A 85 12.43 0.64 -3.92
N LEU A 86 12.88 -0.52 -3.47
CA LEU A 86 13.89 -0.73 -2.45
C LEU A 86 15.03 -1.53 -3.04
N PHE A 87 16.22 -0.93 -3.05
CA PHE A 87 17.44 -1.57 -3.51
C PHE A 87 18.47 -1.61 -2.39
N PRO A 88 18.93 -2.78 -1.92
CA PRO A 88 20.10 -2.83 -1.06
C PRO A 88 21.33 -2.32 -1.85
N TRP A 89 22.29 -1.69 -1.19
CA TRP A 89 23.54 -1.23 -1.82
C TRP A 89 24.78 -1.68 -1.04
N GLY A 90 25.94 -1.71 -1.71
CA GLY A 90 27.22 -2.21 -1.19
C GLY A 90 27.66 -3.55 -1.79
N SER A 91 28.81 -4.07 -1.37
CA SER A 91 29.38 -5.32 -1.91
C SER A 91 28.47 -6.53 -1.63
N GLY A 92 28.08 -7.25 -2.69
CA GLY A 92 27.22 -8.45 -2.59
C GLY A 92 25.74 -8.16 -2.35
N PHE A 93 25.26 -6.95 -2.64
CA PHE A 93 23.88 -6.51 -2.37
C PHE A 93 22.81 -7.39 -3.02
N LEU A 94 23.03 -7.90 -4.25
CA LEU A 94 22.07 -8.77 -4.95
C LEU A 94 21.84 -10.11 -4.24
N ASN A 95 22.82 -10.57 -3.46
CA ASN A 95 22.77 -11.85 -2.76
C ASN A 95 22.27 -11.75 -1.31
N ARG A 96 21.99 -10.52 -0.84
CA ARG A 96 21.47 -10.27 0.51
C ARG A 96 19.98 -9.90 0.44
N PRO A 97 19.14 -10.48 1.31
CA PRO A 97 17.75 -10.07 1.41
C PRO A 97 17.68 -8.65 1.98
N SER A 98 16.75 -7.86 1.46
CA SER A 98 16.34 -6.61 2.09
C SER A 98 15.75 -6.84 3.49
N SER A 99 15.91 -5.85 4.37
CA SER A 99 15.35 -5.89 5.73
C SER A 99 13.81 -5.84 5.67
N LEU A 100 13.14 -6.78 6.36
CA LEU A 100 11.67 -6.91 6.39
C LEU A 100 10.97 -5.61 6.81
N PRO A 101 11.44 -4.84 7.81
CA PRO A 101 10.82 -3.57 8.18
C PRO A 101 10.87 -2.51 7.07
N GLU A 102 11.85 -2.59 6.16
CA GLU A 102 12.03 -1.61 5.08
C GLU A 102 11.25 -1.96 3.81
N ARG A 103 10.77 -3.20 3.69
CA ARG A 103 9.99 -3.67 2.53
C ARG A 103 8.63 -3.00 2.45
N PHE A 104 8.10 -2.96 1.23
CA PHE A 104 6.75 -2.52 0.97
C PHE A 104 5.75 -3.60 1.34
N PHE A 105 4.68 -3.19 2.02
CA PHE A 105 3.54 -4.03 2.32
C PHE A 105 2.28 -3.34 1.82
N LEU A 106 1.45 -4.08 1.07
CA LEU A 106 0.21 -3.57 0.53
C LEU A 106 -1.01 -4.12 1.28
N GLY A 107 -2.11 -3.37 1.19
CA GLY A 107 -3.37 -3.65 1.88
C GLY A 107 -3.49 -2.94 3.23
N GLY A 108 -4.71 -2.80 3.74
CA GLY A 108 -5.00 -2.06 4.97
C GLY A 108 -6.25 -1.19 4.85
N ASN A 109 -6.52 -0.43 5.91
CA ASN A 109 -7.76 0.32 6.11
C ASN A 109 -7.55 1.84 6.04
N SER A 110 -6.58 2.28 5.23
CA SER A 110 -6.31 3.69 5.02
C SER A 110 -6.94 4.17 3.72
N SER A 111 -7.40 5.41 3.69
CA SER A 111 -7.95 6.02 2.49
C SER A 111 -6.85 6.22 1.45
N PRO A 112 -7.00 5.72 0.21
CA PRO A 112 -6.06 6.01 -0.85
C PRO A 112 -6.09 7.50 -1.21
N VAL A 113 -7.23 8.20 -1.12
CA VAL A 113 -7.37 9.59 -1.60
C VAL A 113 -6.60 10.62 -0.75
N CYS A 114 -6.57 10.44 0.57
CA CYS A 114 -6.03 11.43 1.50
C CYS A 114 -4.53 11.28 1.78
N THR A 115 -4.03 10.04 1.91
CA THR A 115 -2.64 9.80 2.32
C THR A 115 -1.70 9.91 1.12
N LEU A 116 -0.79 10.89 1.18
CA LEU A 116 0.33 11.03 0.25
C LEU A 116 1.61 10.45 0.86
N GLY A 117 2.40 9.71 0.07
CA GLY A 117 3.77 9.34 0.46
C GLY A 117 4.08 7.85 0.36
N GLY A 118 3.92 7.27 -0.82
CA GLY A 118 4.36 5.92 -1.14
C GLY A 118 3.22 4.97 -1.51
N PRO A 119 3.53 3.72 -1.91
CA PRO A 119 2.52 2.75 -2.37
C PRO A 119 1.42 2.57 -1.33
N THR A 120 0.19 2.97 -1.68
CA THR A 120 -0.91 3.08 -0.72
C THR A 120 -1.69 1.79 -0.57
N THR A 121 -2.61 1.80 0.39
CA THR A 121 -3.54 0.71 0.69
C THR A 121 -4.45 0.38 -0.51
N LEU A 122 -4.62 -0.92 -0.75
CA LEU A 122 -5.64 -1.47 -1.64
C LEU A 122 -6.88 -1.78 -0.81
N LEU A 123 -7.97 -1.05 -1.05
CA LEU A 123 -9.25 -1.30 -0.40
C LEU A 123 -9.75 -2.72 -0.74
N GLY A 124 -10.36 -3.40 0.22
CA GLY A 124 -10.80 -4.80 0.13
C GLY A 124 -9.76 -5.84 0.57
N PHE A 125 -8.49 -5.46 0.70
CA PHE A 125 -7.44 -6.35 1.18
C PHE A 125 -7.06 -6.02 2.62
N LYS A 126 -6.91 -7.06 3.46
CA LYS A 126 -6.45 -6.90 4.85
C LYS A 126 -5.06 -6.26 4.91
N LEU A 127 -4.72 -5.70 6.06
CA LEU A 127 -3.38 -5.17 6.31
C LEU A 127 -2.31 -6.25 6.03
N ARG A 128 -1.31 -5.91 5.21
CA ARG A 128 -0.29 -6.87 4.73
C ARG A 128 -0.93 -8.10 4.05
N GLY A 129 -2.07 -7.91 3.40
CA GLY A 129 -2.83 -8.98 2.76
C GLY A 129 -2.40 -9.28 1.34
N LEU A 130 -1.42 -8.55 0.80
CA LEU A 130 -0.96 -8.67 -0.57
C LEU A 130 0.55 -8.88 -0.60
N GLY A 131 0.99 -9.79 -1.45
CA GLY A 131 2.40 -9.96 -1.79
C GLY A 131 2.99 -11.32 -1.42
N PRO A 132 4.33 -11.43 -1.50
CA PRO A 132 5.04 -12.65 -1.17
C PRO A 132 4.77 -13.10 0.26
N THR A 133 4.36 -14.36 0.40
CA THR A 133 4.14 -15.00 1.70
C THR A 133 4.84 -16.35 1.74
N GLU A 134 5.32 -16.74 2.93
CA GLU A 134 5.99 -18.02 3.16
C GLU A 134 5.22 -18.82 4.23
N PRO A 135 4.97 -20.12 4.02
CA PRO A 135 4.32 -20.95 5.02
C PRO A 135 5.14 -21.02 6.31
N ARG A 136 4.45 -20.94 7.44
CA ARG A 136 5.07 -21.20 8.74
C ARG A 136 5.45 -22.66 8.83
N ARG A 137 6.55 -22.91 9.53
CA ARG A 137 6.95 -24.28 9.85
C ARG A 137 5.96 -24.88 10.84
N GLN A 138 5.59 -26.13 10.57
CA GLN A 138 4.89 -26.98 11.52
C GLN A 138 5.79 -27.17 12.75
N SER A 139 5.18 -27.01 13.92
CA SER A 139 5.79 -27.44 15.17
C SER A 139 5.37 -28.89 15.34
N ASN A 140 6.29 -29.81 15.64
CA ASN A 140 6.03 -31.25 15.83
C ASN A 140 5.17 -31.57 17.09
N LYS A 141 4.26 -30.67 17.51
CA LYS A 141 3.52 -30.76 18.78
C LYS A 141 1.99 -30.75 18.65
N SER A 142 1.42 -30.81 17.45
CA SER A 142 -0.02 -30.90 17.29
C SER A 142 -0.38 -31.85 16.15
N ASN A 143 -0.91 -33.02 16.51
CA ASN A 143 -1.59 -33.97 15.63
C ASN A 143 -3.00 -33.47 15.25
N ASP A 144 -3.13 -32.19 14.94
CA ASP A 144 -4.36 -31.62 14.39
C ASP A 144 -4.17 -31.50 12.88
N GLU A 145 -4.61 -32.51 12.14
CA GLU A 145 -4.44 -32.66 10.70
C GLU A 145 -5.16 -31.57 9.86
N ASP A 146 -5.94 -30.68 10.50
CA ASP A 146 -6.72 -29.62 9.84
C ASP A 146 -6.29 -28.18 10.19
N SER A 147 -5.20 -27.99 10.94
CA SER A 147 -4.71 -26.62 11.22
C SER A 147 -3.89 -26.09 10.05
N GLU A 148 -4.53 -25.36 9.12
CA GLU A 148 -3.83 -24.61 8.07
C GLU A 148 -2.61 -23.88 8.67
N THR A 149 -1.41 -24.29 8.26
CA THR A 149 -0.18 -23.66 8.73
C THR A 149 -0.22 -22.19 8.33
N GLY A 150 -0.39 -21.30 9.32
CA GLY A 150 -0.48 -19.86 9.06
C GLY A 150 0.70 -19.37 8.21
N ARG A 151 0.51 -18.34 7.38
CA ARG A 151 1.57 -17.80 6.52
C ARG A 151 2.15 -16.51 7.08
N ASP A 152 3.46 -16.36 6.94
CA ASP A 152 4.16 -15.11 7.21
C ASP A 152 4.21 -14.25 5.95
N VAL A 153 3.98 -12.96 6.12
CA VAL A 153 4.00 -11.99 5.02
C VAL A 153 5.39 -11.38 4.95
N LEU A 154 6.05 -11.54 3.80
CA LEU A 154 7.43 -11.09 3.60
C LEU A 154 7.50 -9.67 3.03
N GLY A 155 6.43 -9.19 2.40
CA GLY A 155 6.47 -7.92 1.66
C GLY A 155 7.35 -8.02 0.42
N GLY A 156 7.57 -6.89 -0.25
CA GLY A 156 8.40 -6.84 -1.46
C GLY A 156 9.28 -5.60 -1.55
N ASP A 157 10.17 -5.64 -2.52
CA ASP A 157 11.12 -4.58 -2.82
C ASP A 157 10.57 -3.61 -3.86
N LEU A 158 9.66 -4.07 -4.73
CA LEU A 158 8.96 -3.24 -5.70
C LEU A 158 7.46 -3.31 -5.41
N ALA A 159 6.82 -2.17 -5.25
CA ALA A 159 5.39 -2.04 -5.12
C ALA A 159 4.85 -0.98 -6.08
N VAL A 160 3.73 -1.28 -6.72
CA VAL A 160 3.01 -0.35 -7.60
C VAL A 160 1.54 -0.45 -7.26
N THR A 161 0.90 0.69 -7.05
CA THR A 161 -0.53 0.80 -6.74
C THR A 161 -1.13 1.93 -7.54
N GLY A 162 -2.34 1.72 -8.04
CA GLY A 162 -3.15 2.72 -8.69
C GLY A 162 -4.57 2.68 -8.16
N PHE A 163 -5.24 3.82 -8.18
CA PHE A 163 -6.65 3.91 -7.85
C PHE A 163 -7.33 4.98 -8.71
N ALA A 164 -8.62 4.77 -8.93
CA ALA A 164 -9.55 5.75 -9.43
C ALA A 164 -10.70 5.83 -8.44
N ASP A 165 -11.14 7.04 -8.12
CA ASP A 165 -12.17 7.32 -7.14
C ASP A 165 -13.09 8.42 -7.67
N LEU A 166 -14.37 8.12 -7.78
CA LEU A 166 -15.41 9.04 -8.19
C LEU A 166 -16.18 9.48 -6.95
N SER A 167 -15.93 10.70 -6.49
CA SER A 167 -16.65 11.31 -5.36
C SER A 167 -17.82 12.14 -5.86
N PHE A 168 -18.97 12.11 -5.14
CA PHE A 168 -20.17 12.87 -5.48
C PHE A 168 -21.01 13.21 -4.25
N ASP A 169 -21.77 14.30 -4.32
CA ASP A 169 -22.69 14.67 -3.23
C ASP A 169 -23.92 13.76 -3.20
N LEU A 170 -24.34 13.36 -2.00
CA LEU A 170 -25.58 12.63 -1.81
C LEU A 170 -26.80 13.55 -2.06
N PRO A 171 -27.94 13.01 -2.50
CA PRO A 171 -29.12 13.81 -2.86
C PRO A 171 -29.79 14.51 -1.68
N LEU A 172 -29.55 14.04 -0.44
CA LEU A 172 -30.14 14.61 0.77
C LEU A 172 -29.35 15.85 1.26
N ARG A 173 -30.06 16.96 1.52
CA ARG A 173 -29.46 18.24 1.93
C ARG A 173 -28.65 18.15 3.23
N LEU A 174 -29.14 17.40 4.22
CA LEU A 174 -28.46 17.19 5.50
C LEU A 174 -27.05 16.59 5.35
N PHE A 175 -26.89 15.67 4.40
CA PHE A 175 -25.60 15.05 4.11
C PHE A 175 -24.65 16.03 3.42
N ARG A 176 -25.16 16.83 2.49
CA ARG A 176 -24.38 17.86 1.82
C ARG A 176 -23.86 18.92 2.79
N GLU A 177 -24.71 19.40 3.70
CA GLU A 177 -24.34 20.38 4.72
C GLU A 177 -23.32 19.82 5.72
N SER A 178 -23.41 18.51 6.02
CA SER A 178 -22.46 17.81 6.90
C SER A 178 -21.16 17.40 6.18
N GLY A 179 -21.01 17.66 4.88
CA GLY A 179 -19.86 17.23 4.07
C GLY A 179 -19.81 15.73 3.78
N ILE A 180 -20.88 14.99 4.11
CA ILE A 180 -21.01 13.56 3.86
C ILE A 180 -21.23 13.36 2.36
N HIS A 181 -20.39 12.54 1.76
CA HIS A 181 -20.42 12.30 0.32
C HIS A 181 -20.27 10.81 0.00
N GLY A 182 -20.83 10.43 -1.14
CA GLY A 182 -20.64 9.10 -1.71
C GLY A 182 -19.36 9.06 -2.51
N HIS A 183 -18.76 7.88 -2.60
CA HIS A 183 -17.69 7.63 -3.56
C HIS A 183 -17.78 6.23 -4.16
N ALA A 184 -17.27 6.11 -5.39
CA ALA A 184 -17.14 4.85 -6.11
C ALA A 184 -15.68 4.69 -6.52
N PHE A 185 -15.03 3.63 -6.08
CA PHE A 185 -13.59 3.46 -6.28
C PHE A 185 -13.26 2.17 -7.02
N ALA A 186 -12.14 2.21 -7.72
CA ALA A 186 -11.44 1.07 -8.30
C ALA A 186 -9.98 1.17 -7.87
N CYS A 187 -9.42 0.09 -7.36
CA CYS A 187 -8.02 0.04 -6.95
C CYS A 187 -7.34 -1.17 -7.58
N ALA A 188 -6.08 -1.01 -7.96
CA ALA A 188 -5.25 -2.10 -8.45
C ALA A 188 -3.81 -1.95 -7.96
N GLY A 189 -3.13 -3.06 -7.71
CA GLY A 189 -1.72 -2.99 -7.34
C GLY A 189 -1.07 -4.33 -7.18
N ASN A 190 0.25 -4.28 -7.08
CA ASN A 190 1.10 -5.44 -6.97
C ASN A 190 2.37 -5.13 -6.18
N VAL A 191 2.91 -6.15 -5.52
CA VAL A 191 4.16 -6.08 -4.77
C VAL A 191 4.96 -7.35 -5.01
N THR A 192 6.26 -7.19 -5.24
CA THR A 192 7.16 -8.31 -5.57
C THR A 192 8.55 -8.10 -4.97
N GLU A 193 9.27 -9.21 -4.75
CA GLU A 193 10.63 -9.21 -4.24
C GLU A 193 11.62 -9.12 -5.41
N LEU A 194 12.57 -8.18 -5.34
CA LEU A 194 13.61 -7.99 -6.35
C LEU A 194 14.97 -8.53 -5.87
N THR A 195 15.17 -8.63 -4.56
CA THR A 195 16.40 -9.13 -3.93
C THR A 195 16.51 -10.66 -4.02
N VAL A 196 17.71 -11.20 -3.79
CA VAL A 196 17.99 -12.66 -3.83
C VAL A 196 17.69 -13.30 -5.20
N ASN A 197 18.35 -12.81 -6.26
CA ASN A 197 18.16 -13.22 -7.66
C ASN A 197 16.76 -12.96 -8.26
N GLY A 198 15.82 -12.37 -7.51
CA GLY A 198 14.51 -11.95 -8.03
C GLY A 198 14.61 -11.02 -9.23
N PHE A 199 15.59 -10.11 -9.22
CA PHE A 199 15.85 -9.17 -10.32
C PHE A 199 16.16 -9.85 -11.67
N ARG A 200 16.87 -10.99 -11.67
CA ARG A 200 17.19 -11.72 -12.92
C ARG A 200 15.97 -12.44 -13.51
N ASN A 201 15.05 -12.86 -12.66
CA ASN A 201 13.80 -13.52 -13.05
C ASN A 201 12.64 -12.54 -13.21
N PHE A 202 12.90 -11.24 -13.02
CA PHE A 202 11.89 -10.21 -13.10
C PHE A 202 11.45 -10.03 -14.57
N SER A 203 10.17 -10.25 -14.81
CA SER A 203 9.52 -9.96 -16.09
C SER A 203 8.43 -8.94 -15.83
N PHE A 204 8.54 -7.79 -16.48
CA PHE A 204 7.54 -6.72 -16.37
C PHE A 204 6.14 -7.20 -16.77
N LYS A 205 6.05 -8.07 -17.78
CA LYS A 205 4.78 -8.69 -18.19
C LYS A 205 4.18 -9.53 -17.06
N LYS A 206 4.96 -10.42 -16.44
CA LYS A 206 4.48 -11.21 -15.28
C LYS A 206 4.11 -10.33 -14.08
N PHE A 207 4.83 -9.23 -13.87
CA PHE A 207 4.49 -8.26 -12.83
C PHE A 207 3.15 -7.58 -13.10
N MET A 208 2.88 -7.16 -14.34
CA MET A 208 1.58 -6.60 -14.74
C MET A 208 0.46 -7.64 -14.68
N ASP A 209 0.72 -8.86 -15.13
CA ASP A 209 -0.24 -9.97 -15.10
C ASP A 209 -0.61 -10.39 -13.67
N SER A 210 0.23 -10.07 -12.68
CA SER A 210 -0.01 -10.37 -11.26
C SER A 210 -0.59 -9.19 -10.47
N PHE A 211 -1.15 -8.18 -11.13
CA PHE A 211 -1.92 -7.15 -10.43
C PHE A 211 -3.18 -7.75 -9.77
N ARG A 212 -3.42 -7.34 -8.53
CA ARG A 212 -4.67 -7.56 -7.81
C ARG A 212 -5.53 -6.33 -7.95
N SER A 213 -6.84 -6.51 -7.99
CA SER A 213 -7.78 -5.42 -8.19
C SER A 213 -9.05 -5.59 -7.39
N SER A 214 -9.61 -4.47 -6.96
CA SER A 214 -10.85 -4.36 -6.23
C SER A 214 -11.64 -3.15 -6.72
N VAL A 215 -12.95 -3.22 -6.58
CA VAL A 215 -13.87 -2.10 -6.83
C VAL A 215 -14.82 -1.98 -5.66
N GLY A 216 -15.43 -0.82 -5.48
CA GLY A 216 -16.39 -0.67 -4.40
C GLY A 216 -17.12 0.65 -4.43
N LEU A 217 -18.10 0.73 -3.54
CA LEU A 217 -18.89 1.92 -3.26
C LEU A 217 -18.77 2.22 -1.78
N GLY A 218 -18.79 3.49 -1.41
CA GLY A 218 -18.73 3.85 -0.01
C GLY A 218 -19.33 5.20 0.29
N ILE A 219 -19.41 5.47 1.59
CA ILE A 219 -19.83 6.75 2.14
C ILE A 219 -18.70 7.26 3.01
N ILE A 220 -18.34 8.52 2.80
CA ILE A 220 -17.32 9.22 3.56
C ILE A 220 -18.02 10.19 4.51
N VAL A 221 -17.76 10.01 5.80
CA VAL A 221 -18.26 10.86 6.88
C VAL A 221 -17.08 11.64 7.46
N PRO A 222 -16.90 12.92 7.06
CA PRO A 222 -15.89 13.77 7.66
C PRO A 222 -16.34 14.18 9.08
N THR A 223 -15.51 13.94 10.09
CA THR A 223 -15.71 14.48 11.43
C THR A 223 -14.53 15.39 11.80
N LYS A 224 -14.67 16.17 12.88
CA LYS A 224 -13.58 17.05 13.36
C LYS A 224 -12.34 16.29 13.85
N LEU A 225 -12.51 15.03 14.26
CA LEU A 225 -11.45 14.21 14.87
C LEU A 225 -10.83 13.22 13.88
N PHE A 226 -11.65 12.66 12.99
CA PHE A 226 -11.23 11.67 12.00
C PHE A 226 -12.16 11.66 10.79
N ARG A 227 -11.67 11.18 9.66
CA ARG A 227 -12.48 10.91 8.48
C ARG A 227 -12.75 9.42 8.41
N MET A 228 -14.03 9.06 8.53
CA MET A 228 -14.50 7.69 8.46
C MET A 228 -14.98 7.38 7.05
N GLU A 229 -14.53 6.27 6.49
CA GLU A 229 -15.07 5.72 5.25
C GLU A 229 -15.70 4.36 5.54
N VAL A 230 -16.94 4.20 5.10
CA VAL A 230 -17.64 2.92 5.10
C VAL A 230 -17.70 2.45 3.67
N ASN A 231 -16.90 1.44 3.34
CA ASN A 231 -16.69 0.97 1.97
C ASN A 231 -17.24 -0.45 1.83
N TYR A 232 -18.06 -0.69 0.82
CA TYR A 232 -18.38 -2.04 0.36
C TYR A 232 -17.42 -2.39 -0.78
N CYS A 233 -16.48 -3.29 -0.49
CA CYS A 233 -15.44 -3.71 -1.41
C CYS A 233 -15.83 -5.02 -2.09
N TYR A 234 -15.58 -5.13 -3.39
CA TYR A 234 -15.70 -6.34 -4.18
C TYR A 234 -14.34 -6.64 -4.83
N ILE A 235 -13.80 -7.82 -4.57
CA ILE A 235 -12.51 -8.25 -5.11
C ILE A 235 -12.71 -8.77 -6.53
N LEU A 236 -12.07 -8.12 -7.50
CA LEU A 236 -12.09 -8.55 -8.90
C LEU A 236 -11.02 -9.59 -9.18
N LYS A 237 -9.83 -9.41 -8.60
CA LYS A 237 -8.69 -10.30 -8.82
C LYS A 237 -7.85 -10.43 -7.57
N GLN A 238 -7.66 -11.66 -7.13
CA GLN A 238 -6.81 -12.08 -6.02
C GLN A 238 -6.15 -13.42 -6.35
N PHE A 239 -5.06 -13.75 -5.64
CA PHE A 239 -4.38 -15.03 -5.74
C PHE A 239 -4.52 -15.82 -4.42
N ASP A 240 -4.23 -17.12 -4.47
CA ASP A 240 -4.49 -18.10 -3.39
C ASP A 240 -3.93 -17.72 -2.01
N HIS A 241 -2.92 -16.86 -1.96
CA HIS A 241 -2.25 -16.47 -0.71
C HIS A 241 -2.53 -15.03 -0.30
N ASP A 242 -3.32 -14.31 -1.10
CA ASP A 242 -3.75 -12.97 -0.76
C ASP A 242 -4.92 -13.03 0.25
N ARG A 243 -4.98 -12.04 1.13
CA ARG A 243 -6.04 -11.89 2.14
C ARG A 243 -7.02 -10.81 1.72
N GLY A 244 -7.66 -11.01 0.57
CA GLY A 244 -8.78 -10.22 0.08
C GLY A 244 -10.11 -10.72 0.67
N LYS A 245 -11.02 -9.81 1.00
CA LYS A 245 -12.40 -10.18 1.36
C LYS A 245 -13.38 -9.18 0.78
N SER A 246 -14.31 -9.67 -0.04
CA SER A 246 -15.48 -8.88 -0.46
C SER A 246 -16.41 -8.65 0.72
N GLY A 247 -16.88 -7.43 0.91
CA GLY A 247 -17.76 -7.03 1.99
C GLY A 247 -17.47 -5.63 2.52
N VAL A 248 -18.00 -5.36 3.71
CA VAL A 248 -17.87 -4.05 4.36
C VAL A 248 -16.49 -3.89 5.00
N GLN A 249 -15.84 -2.78 4.70
CA GLN A 249 -14.57 -2.34 5.28
C GLN A 249 -14.73 -0.93 5.85
N PHE A 250 -14.27 -0.76 7.08
CA PHE A 250 -14.18 0.54 7.75
C PHE A 250 -12.76 1.07 7.63
N SER A 251 -12.63 2.31 7.15
CA SER A 251 -11.35 3.00 7.06
C SER A 251 -11.40 4.28 7.89
N PHE A 252 -10.34 4.52 8.64
CA PHE A 252 -10.19 5.72 9.46
C PHE A 252 -8.93 6.43 9.01
N SER A 253 -9.08 7.72 8.71
CA SER A 253 -7.99 8.58 8.27
C SER A 253 -7.92 9.83 9.12
N SER A 254 -6.71 10.37 9.25
CA SER A 254 -6.50 11.68 9.85
C SER A 254 -7.38 12.71 9.14
N PRO A 255 -7.98 13.67 9.87
CA PRO A 255 -8.74 14.75 9.25
C PRO A 255 -7.84 15.72 8.45
N LEU A 256 -6.51 15.59 8.57
CA LEU A 256 -5.47 16.45 7.99
C LEU A 256 -4.21 15.65 7.59
#